data_AF-Q9DF26-F1
#
_entry.id   AF-Q9DF26-F1
#
_cell.length_a   1.000
_cell.length_b   1.000
_cell.length_c   1.000
_cell.angle_alpha   90.00
_cell.angle_beta   90.00
_cell.angle_gamma   90.00
#
_symmetry.space_group_name_H-M   'P 1'
#
loop_
_entity.id
_entity.type
_entity.pdbx_description
1 polymer ?
#
loop_
_entity_poly.entity_id
_entity_poly.type
_entity_poly.pdbx_seq_one_letter_code
_entity_poly.pdbx_strand_id
1 'polypeptide(L)'
;QTERAYQKQPTIFQNKKRVLVADGGKEVKEKLPRYHKSVGLGFKTPREAIDGTYIDKKCPFTGNVSIRGRILSGVVTKMKMQRTIVIRRDYLHYIRKYNRFEKRHKNISVHLSPCFRDVTVGDIVTVGECRPLSKTVRFNVLKVTKAAGAKKQFQKF
;
A
#
# COMPACT_ATOMS: atom_id res chain seq x y z
N GLN A 1 8.31 0.32 18.22
CA GLN A 1 9.49 0.03 17.37
C GLN A 1 9.68 -1.48 17.43
N THR A 2 9.55 -2.19 16.30
CA THR A 2 9.62 -3.66 16.25
C THR A 2 10.97 -4.18 15.75
N GLU A 3 11.71 -3.35 15.02
CA GLU A 3 13.01 -3.67 14.46
C GLU A 3 14.13 -3.30 15.45
N ARG A 4 15.31 -3.91 15.29
CA ARG A 4 16.49 -3.62 16.12
C ARG A 4 16.97 -2.17 16.00
N ALA A 5 16.87 -1.58 14.81
CA ALA A 5 17.25 -0.20 14.56
C ALA A 5 16.03 0.73 14.69
N TYR A 6 16.25 1.92 15.27
CA TYR A 6 15.24 2.97 15.35
C TYR A 6 14.77 3.41 13.94
N GLN A 7 13.48 3.22 13.66
CA GLN A 7 12.88 3.61 12.38
C GLN A 7 12.31 5.02 12.44
N LYS A 8 12.70 5.88 11.48
CA LYS A 8 12.18 7.24 11.29
C LYS A 8 12.02 7.58 9.80
N GLN A 9 11.22 8.61 9.50
CA GLN A 9 11.16 9.15 8.14
C GLN A 9 12.42 10.01 7.89
N PRO A 10 13.15 9.81 6.77
CA PRO A 10 14.37 10.55 6.49
C PRO A 10 14.12 12.04 6.21
N THR A 11 12.92 12.39 5.75
CA THR A 11 12.51 13.75 5.40
C THR A 11 12.03 14.58 6.59
N ILE A 12 11.83 13.98 7.76
CA ILE A 12 11.33 14.66 8.95
C ILE A 12 12.42 14.69 10.01
N PHE A 13 12.83 15.91 10.39
CA PHE A 13 13.68 16.12 11.54
C PHE A 13 12.85 16.07 12.84
N GLN A 14 13.09 15.05 13.67
CA GLN A 14 12.32 14.82 14.90
C GLN A 14 12.80 15.66 16.10
N ASN A 15 14.06 16.08 16.09
CA ASN A 15 14.70 16.75 17.22
C ASN A 15 14.55 18.28 17.13
N LYS A 16 13.38 18.76 16.69
CA LYS A 16 13.07 20.20 16.67
C LYS A 16 13.01 20.68 18.12
N LYS A 17 13.83 21.68 18.46
CA LYS A 17 13.80 22.31 19.79
C LYS A 17 12.40 22.88 20.02
N ARG A 18 11.78 22.51 21.14
CA ARG A 18 10.50 23.08 21.53
C ARG A 18 10.74 24.51 21.99
N VAL A 19 9.90 25.43 21.53
CA VAL A 19 9.83 26.78 22.10
C VAL A 19 9.15 26.63 23.46
N LEU A 20 9.81 27.10 24.51
CA LEU A 20 9.20 27.13 25.84
C LEU A 20 8.01 28.09 25.76
N VAL A 21 6.83 27.62 26.17
CA VAL A 21 5.63 28.46 26.23
C VAL A 21 5.80 29.38 27.44
N ALA A 22 5.61 30.70 27.25
CA ALA A 22 5.60 31.65 28.35
C ALA A 22 4.44 31.35 29.33
N ASP A 23 4.63 31.71 30.59
CA ASP A 23 3.81 31.34 31.76
C ASP A 23 2.30 31.24 31.48
N GLY A 24 1.74 30.04 31.74
CA GLY A 24 0.29 29.80 31.78
C GLY A 24 -0.35 29.22 30.51
N GLY A 25 0.38 29.09 29.40
CA GLY A 25 -0.15 28.44 28.18
C GLY A 25 -0.22 26.92 28.30
N LYS A 26 -1.35 26.30 27.92
CA LYS A 26 -1.46 24.82 27.85
C LYS A 26 -0.41 24.25 26.90
N GLU A 27 0.42 23.32 27.38
CA GLU A 27 1.35 22.58 26.54
C GLU A 27 0.60 21.75 25.48
N VAL A 28 0.45 22.27 24.27
CA VAL A 28 0.01 21.46 23.14
C VAL A 28 1.22 20.63 22.72
N LYS A 29 1.24 19.33 23.05
CA LYS A 29 2.20 18.38 22.47
C LYS A 29 1.97 18.34 20.95
N GLU A 30 2.69 19.19 20.23
CA GLU A 30 2.67 19.23 18.77
C GLU A 30 3.07 17.84 18.25
N LYS A 31 2.17 17.18 17.53
CA LYS A 31 2.45 15.88 16.93
C LYS A 31 3.56 16.08 15.90
N LEU A 32 4.56 15.18 15.91
CA LEU A 32 5.60 15.17 14.90
C LEU A 32 4.95 15.16 13.51
N PRO A 33 5.29 16.10 12.62
CA PRO A 33 4.69 16.16 11.29
C PRO A 33 5.04 14.88 10.52
N ARG A 34 4.07 14.33 9.79
CA ARG A 34 4.26 13.12 8.99
C ARG A 34 4.42 13.47 7.53
N TYR A 35 5.53 13.02 6.93
CA TYR A 35 5.74 13.12 5.51
C TYR A 35 4.82 12.16 4.75
N HIS A 36 4.07 12.70 3.81
CA HIS A 36 3.28 11.97 2.84
C HIS A 36 3.33 12.72 1.51
N LYS A 37 3.05 12.02 0.40
CA LYS A 37 3.02 12.59 -0.94
C LYS A 37 1.87 12.00 -1.75
N SER A 38 1.40 12.77 -2.72
CA SER A 38 0.55 12.25 -3.79
C SER A 38 1.38 11.39 -4.74
N VAL A 39 0.80 10.29 -5.19
CA VAL A 39 1.42 9.38 -6.17
C VAL A 39 1.18 9.84 -7.60
N GLY A 40 0.18 10.71 -7.82
CA GLY A 40 -0.29 11.10 -9.15
C GLY A 40 -1.25 10.06 -9.75
N LEU A 41 -1.49 10.17 -11.07
CA LEU A 41 -2.32 9.23 -11.85
C LEU A 41 -3.76 9.06 -11.33
N GLY A 42 -4.31 10.07 -10.64
CA GLY A 42 -5.66 10.05 -10.09
C GLY A 42 -5.86 9.21 -8.82
N PHE A 43 -4.79 8.67 -8.23
CA PHE A 43 -4.89 7.93 -6.97
C PHE A 43 -4.92 8.87 -5.76
N LYS A 44 -5.88 8.66 -4.86
CA LYS A 44 -5.98 9.38 -3.58
C LYS A 44 -5.01 8.81 -2.55
N THR A 45 -4.41 9.68 -1.75
CA THR A 45 -3.65 9.28 -0.55
C THR A 45 -4.62 8.76 0.51
N PRO A 46 -4.45 7.54 1.02
CA PRO A 46 -5.30 7.02 2.10
C PRO A 46 -5.07 7.80 3.39
N ARG A 47 -6.12 7.98 4.20
CA ARG A 47 -6.04 8.69 5.50
C ARG A 47 -5.06 7.99 6.44
N GLU A 48 -5.03 6.66 6.38
CA GLU A 48 -4.11 5.80 7.12
C GLU A 48 -2.64 6.07 6.78
N ALA A 49 -2.34 6.63 5.59
CA ALA A 49 -0.99 7.07 5.26
C ALA A 49 -0.65 8.44 5.86
N ILE A 50 -1.64 9.32 6.03
CA ILE A 50 -1.48 10.69 6.57
C ILE A 50 -1.41 10.67 8.10
N ASP A 51 -2.27 9.88 8.74
CA ASP A 51 -2.38 9.81 10.20
C ASP A 51 -1.65 8.61 10.81
N GLY A 52 -1.19 7.67 9.96
CA GLY A 52 -0.54 6.45 10.42
C GLY A 52 0.79 6.69 11.11
N THR A 53 1.22 5.74 11.95
CA THR A 53 2.51 5.80 12.68
C THR A 53 3.58 4.89 12.10
N TYR A 54 3.25 4.08 11.09
CA TYR A 54 4.17 3.10 10.53
C TYR A 54 5.32 3.76 9.76
N ILE A 55 6.49 3.11 9.74
CA ILE A 55 7.64 3.50 8.93
C ILE A 55 7.88 2.42 7.88
N ASP A 56 7.69 2.80 6.61
CA ASP A 56 7.91 1.92 5.48
C ASP A 56 8.53 2.70 4.31
N LYS A 57 9.76 2.35 3.95
CA LYS A 57 10.52 2.96 2.86
C LYS A 57 9.96 2.56 1.48
N LYS A 58 9.24 1.44 1.41
CA LYS A 58 8.66 0.88 0.17
C LYS A 58 7.24 1.39 -0.10
N CYS A 59 6.63 2.12 0.83
CA CYS A 59 5.30 2.70 0.66
C CYS A 59 5.29 3.73 -0.49
N PRO A 60 4.29 3.71 -1.40
CA PRO A 60 4.19 4.70 -2.46
C PRO A 60 3.82 6.10 -1.96
N PHE A 61 3.14 6.21 -0.81
CA PHE A 61 2.64 7.48 -0.26
C PHE A 61 3.57 8.14 0.76
N THR A 62 4.28 7.37 1.58
CA THR A 62 5.09 7.89 2.71
C THR A 62 6.59 7.56 2.56
N GLY A 63 6.96 6.91 1.45
CA GLY A 63 8.31 6.48 1.14
C GLY A 63 8.83 7.06 -0.18
N ASN A 64 10.05 6.68 -0.54
CA ASN A 64 10.69 7.11 -1.79
C ASN A 64 10.54 6.04 -2.89
N VAL A 65 9.28 5.76 -3.24
CA VAL A 65 8.94 4.92 -4.40
C VAL A 65 8.10 5.77 -5.36
N SER A 66 8.48 5.80 -6.63
CA SER A 66 7.70 6.40 -7.70
C SER A 66 6.99 5.30 -8.49
N ILE A 67 5.74 5.57 -8.84
CA ILE A 67 4.93 4.69 -9.68
C ILE A 67 5.04 5.17 -11.11
N ARG A 68 5.39 4.27 -12.02
CA ARG A 68 5.57 4.56 -13.44
C ARG A 68 5.35 3.31 -14.26
N GLY A 69 4.89 3.47 -15.49
CA GLY A 69 4.61 2.35 -16.39
C GLY A 69 3.23 1.76 -16.15
N ARG A 70 3.15 0.44 -16.00
CA ARG A 70 1.87 -0.29 -16.04
C ARG A 70 1.10 -0.19 -14.74
N ILE A 71 -0.20 0.09 -14.85
CA ILE A 71 -1.18 -0.10 -13.77
C ILE A 71 -1.96 -1.36 -14.09
N LEU A 72 -1.98 -2.30 -13.15
CA LEU A 72 -2.61 -3.60 -13.30
C LEU A 72 -3.64 -3.81 -12.18
N SER A 73 -4.65 -4.61 -12.46
CA SER A 73 -5.60 -5.09 -11.45
C SER A 73 -5.51 -6.61 -11.32
N GLY A 74 -5.79 -7.12 -10.11
CA GLY A 74 -5.83 -8.54 -9.82
C GLY A 74 -6.53 -8.82 -8.50
N VAL A 75 -6.82 -10.10 -8.25
CA VAL A 75 -7.47 -10.56 -7.03
C VAL A 75 -6.42 -11.02 -6.03
N VAL A 76 -6.55 -10.65 -4.76
CA VAL A 76 -5.63 -11.11 -3.71
C VAL A 76 -5.86 -12.60 -3.46
N THR A 77 -4.80 -13.41 -3.60
CA THR A 77 -4.87 -14.87 -3.36
C THR A 77 -4.15 -15.29 -2.09
N LYS A 78 -3.00 -14.69 -1.78
CA LYS A 78 -2.22 -15.02 -0.57
C LYS A 78 -1.79 -13.75 0.16
N MET A 79 -1.94 -13.79 1.48
CA MET A 79 -1.49 -12.74 2.40
C MET A 79 -0.72 -13.37 3.57
N LYS A 80 0.36 -14.10 3.25
CA LYS A 80 1.13 -14.88 4.23
C LYS A 80 2.46 -14.23 4.62
N MET A 81 2.98 -13.32 3.78
CA MET A 81 4.24 -12.62 4.04
C MET A 81 3.97 -11.25 4.67
N GLN A 82 4.90 -10.78 5.49
CA GLN A 82 4.82 -9.42 6.02
C GLN A 82 4.97 -8.39 4.89
N ARG A 83 4.01 -7.45 4.81
CA ARG A 83 4.00 -6.33 3.85
C ARG A 83 4.08 -6.76 2.38
N THR A 84 3.74 -8.00 2.04
CA THR A 84 3.71 -8.48 0.64
C THR A 84 2.55 -9.44 0.46
N ILE A 85 1.77 -9.21 -0.58
CA ILE A 85 0.66 -10.07 -0.99
C ILE A 85 0.94 -10.67 -2.35
N VAL A 86 0.30 -11.80 -2.64
CA VAL A 86 0.29 -12.40 -3.97
C VAL A 86 -1.06 -12.13 -4.60
N ILE A 87 -1.05 -11.44 -5.74
CA ILE A 87 -2.23 -11.23 -6.55
C ILE A 87 -2.26 -12.25 -7.68
N ARG A 88 -3.45 -12.70 -8.04
CA ARG A 88 -3.68 -13.50 -9.23
C ARG A 88 -4.33 -12.64 -10.30
N ARG A 89 -3.79 -12.74 -11.50
CA ARG A 89 -4.34 -12.10 -12.70
C ARG A 89 -4.75 -13.20 -13.65
N ASP A 90 -6.04 -13.42 -13.75
CA ASP A 90 -6.63 -14.29 -14.77
C ASP A 90 -6.78 -13.49 -16.07
N TYR A 91 -6.41 -14.10 -17.20
CA TYR A 91 -6.52 -13.50 -18.53
C TYR A 91 -6.83 -14.57 -19.57
N LEU A 92 -7.45 -14.16 -20.67
CA LEU A 92 -7.76 -15.03 -21.79
C LEU A 92 -6.64 -14.96 -22.81
N HIS A 93 -6.14 -16.12 -23.23
CA HIS A 93 -5.18 -16.23 -24.32
C HIS A 93 -5.91 -16.77 -25.56
N TYR A 94 -5.79 -16.07 -26.69
CA TYR A 94 -6.48 -16.42 -27.92
C TYR A 94 -5.68 -17.46 -28.72
N ILE A 95 -6.32 -18.58 -29.07
CA ILE A 95 -5.71 -19.63 -29.91
C ILE A 95 -6.24 -19.51 -31.33
N ARG A 96 -5.40 -18.90 -32.20
CA ARG A 96 -5.74 -18.60 -33.60
C ARG A 96 -6.13 -19.83 -34.43
N LYS A 97 -5.53 -21.00 -34.18
CA LYS A 97 -5.85 -22.25 -34.91
C LYS A 97 -7.30 -22.71 -34.69
N TYR A 98 -7.83 -22.52 -33.49
CA TYR A 98 -9.14 -23.03 -33.10
C TYR A 98 -10.19 -21.93 -32.95
N ASN A 99 -9.84 -20.66 -33.21
CA ASN A 99 -10.69 -19.49 -33.00
C ASN A 99 -11.38 -19.47 -31.61
N ARG A 100 -10.65 -19.92 -30.58
CA ARG A 100 -11.14 -20.05 -29.19
C ARG A 100 -10.17 -19.42 -28.21
N PHE A 101 -10.67 -19.08 -27.02
CA PHE A 101 -9.84 -18.58 -25.92
C PHE A 101 -9.58 -19.69 -24.88
N GLU A 102 -8.38 -19.71 -24.34
CA GLU A 102 -8.05 -20.48 -23.14
C GLU A 102 -7.87 -19.55 -21.93
N LYS A 103 -8.26 -20.02 -20.75
CA LYS A 103 -8.08 -19.29 -19.49
C LYS A 103 -6.66 -19.55 -18.97
N ARG A 104 -5.86 -18.49 -18.83
CA ARG A 104 -4.54 -18.53 -18.20
C ARG A 104 -4.50 -17.63 -16.97
N HIS A 105 -3.50 -17.82 -16.13
CA HIS A 105 -3.29 -16.98 -14.97
C HIS A 105 -1.81 -16.72 -14.71
N LYS A 106 -1.53 -15.59 -14.05
CA LYS A 106 -0.22 -15.30 -13.49
C LYS A 106 -0.36 -14.82 -12.05
N ASN A 107 0.49 -15.36 -11.18
CA ASN A 107 0.63 -14.90 -9.81
C ASN A 107 1.75 -13.86 -9.76
N ILE A 108 1.50 -12.73 -9.11
CA ILE A 108 2.45 -11.63 -8.99
C ILE A 108 2.57 -11.27 -7.51
N SER A 109 3.82 -11.21 -7.01
CA SER A 109 4.10 -10.72 -5.66
C SER A 109 4.14 -9.18 -5.67
N VAL A 110 3.38 -8.58 -4.79
CA VAL A 110 3.16 -7.13 -4.72
C VAL A 110 3.39 -6.66 -3.29
N HIS A 111 4.08 -5.53 -3.12
CA HIS A 111 4.23 -4.92 -1.81
C HIS A 111 2.90 -4.36 -1.32
N LEU A 112 2.50 -4.74 -0.11
CA LEU A 112 1.35 -4.19 0.58
C LEU A 112 1.84 -3.20 1.63
N SER A 113 1.65 -1.92 1.35
CA SER A 113 1.96 -0.86 2.32
C SER A 113 1.03 -0.94 3.53
N PRO A 114 1.50 -0.70 4.76
CA PRO A 114 0.67 -0.72 5.97
C PRO A 114 -0.46 0.32 6.02
N CYS A 115 -0.55 1.23 5.05
CA CYS A 115 -1.72 2.11 4.89
C CYS A 115 -2.99 1.35 4.49
N PHE A 116 -2.86 0.16 3.90
CA PHE A 116 -4.01 -0.68 3.56
C PHE A 116 -4.09 -1.82 4.58
N ARG A 117 -4.89 -1.62 5.64
CA ARG A 117 -5.05 -2.60 6.73
C ARG A 117 -6.16 -3.60 6.46
N ASP A 118 -7.28 -3.11 5.92
CA ASP A 118 -8.49 -3.90 5.73
C ASP A 118 -8.46 -4.63 4.39
N VAL A 119 -7.39 -5.38 4.12
CA VAL A 119 -7.26 -6.20 2.90
C VAL A 119 -7.49 -7.66 3.25
N THR A 120 -8.42 -8.28 2.53
CA THR A 120 -8.77 -9.68 2.68
C THR A 120 -8.48 -10.44 1.39
N VAL A 121 -8.26 -11.76 1.51
CA VAL A 121 -8.16 -12.63 0.33
C VAL A 121 -9.48 -12.56 -0.45
N GLY A 122 -9.39 -12.42 -1.77
CA GLY A 122 -10.56 -12.21 -2.64
C GLY A 122 -10.85 -10.74 -2.98
N ASP A 123 -10.21 -9.77 -2.31
CA ASP A 123 -10.35 -8.36 -2.68
C ASP A 123 -9.71 -8.07 -4.05
N ILE A 124 -10.25 -7.07 -4.76
CA ILE A 124 -9.70 -6.59 -6.02
C ILE A 124 -8.72 -5.46 -5.70
N VAL A 125 -7.47 -5.62 -6.11
CA VAL A 125 -6.43 -4.61 -5.87
C VAL A 125 -5.91 -4.04 -7.18
N THR A 126 -5.71 -2.73 -7.19
CA THR A 126 -5.03 -2.01 -8.26
C THR A 126 -3.58 -1.78 -7.83
N VAL A 127 -2.66 -2.22 -8.66
CA VAL A 127 -1.23 -2.21 -8.41
C VAL A 127 -0.50 -1.42 -9.48
N GLY A 128 0.51 -0.66 -9.09
CA GLY A 128 1.33 0.14 -9.99
C GLY A 128 2.73 -0.42 -10.09
N GLU A 129 3.28 -0.41 -11.31
CA GLU A 129 4.67 -0.74 -11.56
C GLU A 129 5.60 0.28 -10.88
N CYS A 130 6.70 -0.23 -10.34
CA CYS A 130 7.72 0.57 -9.68
C CYS A 130 9.11 -0.03 -9.93
N ARG A 131 10.16 0.63 -9.42
CA ARG A 131 11.49 0.02 -9.41
C ARG A 131 11.48 -1.31 -8.65
N PRO A 132 12.35 -2.28 -8.96
CA PRO A 132 12.45 -3.51 -8.18
C PRO A 132 12.66 -3.22 -6.68
N LEU A 133 11.81 -3.80 -5.83
CA LEU A 133 11.85 -3.66 -4.36
C LEU A 133 12.38 -4.90 -3.65
N SER A 134 12.36 -6.04 -4.34
CA SER A 134 12.96 -7.32 -3.95
C SER A 134 13.14 -8.18 -5.21
N LYS A 135 13.58 -9.44 -5.02
CA LYS A 135 13.75 -10.41 -6.12
C LYS A 135 12.48 -10.56 -6.98
N THR A 136 11.31 -10.60 -6.35
CA THR A 136 10.02 -10.84 -7.02
C THR A 136 9.12 -9.61 -7.04
N VAL A 137 9.24 -8.70 -6.08
CA VAL A 137 8.34 -7.55 -5.93
C VAL A 137 8.79 -6.39 -6.80
N ARG A 138 7.99 -6.11 -7.85
CA ARG A 138 8.15 -5.00 -8.79
C ARG A 138 6.93 -4.09 -8.87
N PHE A 139 5.89 -4.40 -8.09
CA PHE A 139 4.63 -3.68 -8.06
C PHE A 139 4.26 -3.31 -6.61
N ASN A 140 3.60 -2.17 -6.46
CA ASN A 140 3.03 -1.69 -5.20
C ASN A 140 1.51 -1.60 -5.30
N VAL A 141 0.81 -1.92 -4.21
CA VAL A 141 -0.62 -1.66 -4.09
C VAL A 141 -0.88 -0.15 -4.03
N LEU A 142 -1.82 0.33 -4.86
CA LEU A 142 -2.23 1.75 -4.92
C LEU A 142 -3.65 1.97 -4.43
N LYS A 143 -4.53 1.00 -4.67
CA LYS A 143 -5.94 1.05 -4.28
C LYS A 143 -6.44 -0.36 -4.01
N VAL A 144 -7.26 -0.49 -2.99
CA VAL A 144 -8.00 -1.72 -2.68
C VAL A 144 -9.47 -1.43 -2.94
N THR A 145 -10.12 -2.32 -3.67
CA THR A 145 -11.55 -2.27 -3.97
C THR A 145 -12.17 -3.53 -3.39
N LYS A 146 -13.10 -3.37 -2.45
CA LYS A 146 -13.82 -4.50 -1.87
C LYS A 146 -14.68 -5.19 -2.92
N ALA A 147 -14.62 -6.52 -2.97
CA ALA A 147 -15.39 -7.29 -3.93
C ALA A 147 -16.90 -7.21 -3.60
N ALA A 148 -17.73 -6.81 -4.56
CA ALA A 148 -19.18 -6.62 -4.37
C ALA A 148 -19.94 -7.90 -3.98
N GLY A 149 -19.38 -9.09 -4.28
CA GLY A 149 -19.96 -10.39 -3.93
C GLY A 149 -19.81 -10.77 -2.45
N ALA A 150 -18.89 -10.12 -1.73
CA ALA A 150 -18.87 -10.15 -0.26
C ALA A 150 -19.88 -9.11 0.24
N LYS A 151 -21.17 -9.35 -0.02
CA LYS A 151 -22.26 -8.69 0.73
C LYS A 151 -21.83 -8.75 2.19
N LYS A 152 -21.83 -7.62 2.88
CA LYS A 152 -21.55 -7.53 4.33
C LYS A 152 -22.29 -8.70 4.99
N GLN A 153 -21.59 -9.77 5.32
CA GLN A 153 -22.16 -10.79 6.18
C GLN A 153 -22.50 -10.04 7.46
N PHE A 154 -23.69 -10.25 8.00
CA PHE A 154 -24.03 -9.77 9.33
C PHE A 154 -22.97 -10.30 10.29
N GLN A 155 -21.99 -9.48 10.64
CA GLN A 155 -21.07 -9.76 11.72
C GLN A 155 -21.80 -9.34 12.98
N LYS A 156 -22.01 -10.27 13.93
CA LYS A 156 -22.47 -9.91 15.27
C LYS A 156 -21.43 -8.93 15.83
N PHE A 157 -21.95 -7.77 16.26
CA PHE A 157 -21.20 -6.63 16.78
C PHE A 157 -20.14 -7.02 17.80
#